data_AF-A0A7R9N8X7-F1
#
_entry.id   AF-A0A7R9N8X7-F1
#
_cell.length_a   1.000
_cell.length_b   1.000
_cell.length_c   1.000
_cell.angle_alpha   90.00
_cell.angle_beta   90.00
_cell.angle_gamma   90.00
#
_symmetry.space_group_name_H-M   'P 1'
#
loop_
_entity.id
_entity.type
_entity.pdbx_description
1 polymer ?
#
loop_
_entity_poly.entity_id
_entity_poly.type
_entity_poly.pdbx_seq_one_letter_code
_entity_poly.pdbx_strand_id
1 'polypeptide(L)'
;MAKCKFKSGAWEWDVWECPLEALPGEEYCYWHREEEGKEPDDARLRELKENEISGVFLREANLGGKELREAFLWEANLQGAFLSDADLQKANLWHADLQKANLWHADLQGATLEDANLQGATLEDANLEGANLIGVRADSGTRLDGANLTYANLYHSYLDETKTLRNARFESEKEINEIAADFLKKGNKELVAFDVKKIKGNNSEVAAKLRGEGLVRYDWEGKPIVFFDRKRRRVIRVPGDVENKLFQRLRKRGGNSEEAKNYVEISELNDLIERNGLEKYLYKGSVEELYEASYEVYNNLYYFYIQNGRLEEALRMHYRRCEVRRKLLRERGWINCLRSWIYDLFILKLLTGYGVKISRPLVASAIIISIFAFLFWLTNGIVKNVNGTVAPDFFDYVYHSVITFTSLGYSNIQPNLAVGHIPQVLAAAESMLGALMMALLIFTITYRVSR
;
A
#
# COMPACT_ATOMS: atom_id res chain seq x y z
N MET A 1 -30.87 -36.78 14.77
CA MET A 1 -31.85 -35.92 15.48
C MET A 1 -32.52 -35.01 14.44
N ALA A 2 -33.29 -33.98 14.82
CA ALA A 2 -33.74 -32.99 13.83
C ALA A 2 -32.54 -32.17 13.32
N LYS A 3 -32.55 -31.72 12.06
CA LYS A 3 -31.52 -30.78 11.56
C LYS A 3 -31.71 -29.40 12.18
N CYS A 4 -30.61 -28.65 12.36
CA CYS A 4 -30.69 -27.24 12.72
C CYS A 4 -31.53 -26.47 11.68
N LYS A 5 -32.47 -25.64 12.13
CA LYS A 5 -33.32 -24.84 11.24
C LYS A 5 -32.66 -23.57 10.70
N PHE A 6 -31.43 -23.25 11.11
CA PHE A 6 -30.75 -22.04 10.67
C PHE A 6 -30.41 -22.10 9.17
N LYS A 7 -30.72 -21.00 8.47
CA LYS A 7 -30.39 -20.79 7.07
C LYS A 7 -29.81 -19.39 6.88
N SER A 8 -28.73 -19.27 6.12
CA SER A 8 -28.16 -17.98 5.73
C SER A 8 -28.48 -17.69 4.26
N GLY A 9 -28.79 -16.41 3.98
CA GLY A 9 -29.02 -15.87 2.64
C GLY A 9 -27.80 -15.16 2.06
N ALA A 10 -26.59 -15.45 2.56
CA ALA A 10 -25.33 -14.74 2.26
C ALA A 10 -25.01 -14.58 0.76
N TRP A 11 -25.59 -15.41 -0.11
CA TRP A 11 -25.36 -15.35 -1.55
C TRP A 11 -26.70 -15.20 -2.25
N GLU A 12 -26.85 -14.20 -3.13
CA GLU A 12 -28.09 -13.86 -3.85
C GLU A 12 -28.73 -15.03 -4.65
N TRP A 13 -28.10 -16.20 -4.70
CA TRP A 13 -28.53 -17.34 -5.52
C TRP A 13 -28.55 -18.71 -4.82
N ASP A 14 -28.12 -18.84 -3.56
CA ASP A 14 -28.18 -20.11 -2.83
C ASP A 14 -28.39 -19.91 -1.32
N VAL A 15 -29.40 -20.58 -0.75
CA VAL A 15 -29.65 -20.61 0.69
C VAL A 15 -28.73 -21.64 1.33
N TRP A 16 -27.77 -21.20 2.14
CA TRP A 16 -26.92 -22.10 2.91
C TRP A 16 -27.68 -22.66 4.12
N GLU A 17 -27.63 -23.97 4.34
CA GLU A 17 -28.25 -24.66 5.48
C GLU A 17 -27.19 -25.21 6.42
N CYS A 18 -27.42 -25.08 7.73
CA CYS A 18 -26.49 -25.58 8.73
C CYS A 18 -26.31 -27.12 8.65
N PRO A 19 -25.06 -27.63 8.62
CA PRO A 19 -24.78 -29.07 8.53
C PRO A 19 -25.03 -29.81 9.84
N LEU A 20 -25.18 -29.09 10.97
CA LEU A 20 -25.29 -29.68 12.30
C LEU A 20 -26.71 -30.07 12.68
N GLU A 21 -26.81 -31.04 13.58
CA GLU A 21 -28.08 -31.43 14.17
C GLU A 21 -28.51 -30.44 15.27
N ALA A 22 -29.82 -30.23 15.39
CA ALA A 22 -30.40 -29.49 16.49
C ALA A 22 -30.24 -30.28 17.81
N LEU A 23 -30.17 -29.55 18.92
CA LEU A 23 -30.14 -30.18 20.25
C LEU A 23 -31.46 -30.92 20.53
N PRO A 24 -31.48 -31.96 21.38
CA PRO A 24 -32.70 -32.68 21.70
C PRO A 24 -33.80 -31.76 22.25
N GLY A 25 -34.93 -31.67 21.53
CA GLY A 25 -36.06 -30.80 21.90
C GLY A 25 -35.95 -29.36 21.42
N GLU A 26 -34.88 -28.99 20.74
CA GLU A 26 -34.61 -27.64 20.25
C GLU A 26 -34.72 -27.55 18.72
N GLU A 27 -34.88 -26.33 18.20
CA GLU A 27 -34.92 -26.07 16.75
C GLU A 27 -33.53 -25.79 16.15
N TYR A 28 -32.56 -25.43 16.99
CA TYR A 28 -31.24 -24.97 16.57
C TYR A 28 -30.13 -25.84 17.16
N CYS A 29 -28.99 -25.89 16.47
CA CYS A 29 -27.77 -26.48 17.02
C CYS A 29 -27.18 -25.55 18.10
N TYR A 30 -26.15 -26.03 18.79
CA TYR A 30 -25.47 -25.25 19.83
C TYR A 30 -25.04 -23.84 19.36
N TRP A 31 -24.51 -23.72 18.14
CA TRP A 31 -23.99 -22.46 17.61
C TRP A 31 -25.07 -21.46 17.20
N HIS A 32 -26.25 -21.92 16.80
CA HIS A 32 -27.34 -21.05 16.33
C HIS A 32 -28.34 -20.68 17.42
N ARG A 33 -28.18 -21.24 18.62
CA ARG A 33 -28.99 -20.87 19.78
C ARG A 33 -28.61 -19.47 20.27
N GLU A 34 -29.59 -18.60 20.46
CA GLU A 34 -29.39 -17.26 21.02
C GLU A 34 -29.20 -17.32 22.54
N GLU A 35 -27.99 -17.66 22.95
CA GLU A 35 -27.56 -17.72 24.35
C GLU A 35 -26.29 -16.91 24.48
N GLU A 36 -26.34 -15.86 25.30
CA GLU A 36 -25.21 -14.96 25.59
C GLU A 36 -24.23 -15.64 26.54
N GLY A 37 -22.94 -15.30 26.46
CA GLY A 37 -21.96 -15.79 27.42
C GLY A 37 -21.55 -17.26 27.24
N LYS A 38 -21.67 -17.81 26.02
CA LYS A 38 -21.26 -19.19 25.75
C LYS A 38 -19.79 -19.43 26.09
N GLU A 39 -19.51 -20.56 26.73
CA GLU A 39 -18.16 -21.05 26.98
C GLU A 39 -17.96 -22.41 26.31
N PRO A 40 -17.74 -22.46 24.99
CA PRO A 40 -17.51 -23.72 24.30
C PRO A 40 -16.21 -24.38 24.76
N ASP A 41 -16.26 -25.69 24.97
CA ASP A 41 -15.08 -26.51 25.20
C ASP A 41 -14.30 -26.73 23.89
N ASP A 42 -13.07 -27.25 24.01
CA ASP A 42 -12.19 -27.42 22.85
C ASP A 42 -12.76 -28.46 21.85
N ALA A 43 -13.60 -29.38 22.34
CA ALA A 43 -14.28 -30.34 21.48
C ALA A 43 -15.29 -29.65 20.56
N ARG A 44 -16.11 -28.74 21.10
CA ARG A 44 -17.00 -27.90 20.30
C ARG A 44 -16.24 -26.98 19.38
N LEU A 45 -15.16 -26.33 19.84
CA LEU A 45 -14.38 -25.44 18.98
C LEU A 45 -13.83 -26.10 17.71
N ARG A 46 -13.61 -27.43 17.71
CA ARG A 46 -13.27 -28.16 16.49
C ARG A 46 -14.39 -28.17 15.45
N GLU A 47 -15.64 -28.13 15.87
CA GLU A 47 -16.78 -28.05 14.95
C GLU A 47 -16.70 -26.80 14.06
N LEU A 48 -16.24 -25.67 14.60
CA LEU A 48 -16.03 -24.43 13.85
C LEU A 48 -14.90 -24.53 12.82
N LYS A 49 -13.98 -25.48 12.96
CA LYS A 49 -12.86 -25.69 12.03
C LYS A 49 -13.19 -26.76 10.98
N GLU A 50 -13.96 -27.77 11.39
CA GLU A 50 -14.30 -28.93 10.56
C GLU A 50 -15.55 -28.70 9.71
N ASN A 51 -16.47 -27.85 10.18
CA ASN A 51 -17.72 -27.57 9.52
C ASN A 51 -17.76 -26.09 9.11
N GLU A 52 -18.12 -25.87 7.86
CA GLU A 52 -18.34 -24.56 7.26
C GLU A 52 -19.59 -23.89 7.86
N ILE A 53 -19.57 -23.45 9.12
CA ILE A 53 -20.74 -22.93 9.85
C ILE A 53 -20.83 -21.40 9.71
N SER A 54 -21.94 -20.92 9.14
CA SER A 54 -22.31 -19.49 9.06
C SER A 54 -23.08 -19.00 10.27
N GLY A 55 -22.95 -17.72 10.62
CA GLY A 55 -23.95 -17.03 11.45
C GLY A 55 -24.03 -17.52 12.88
N VAL A 56 -22.91 -17.99 13.45
CA VAL A 56 -22.87 -18.50 14.82
C VAL A 56 -23.15 -17.38 15.83
N PHE A 57 -23.92 -17.69 16.86
CA PHE A 57 -24.23 -16.78 17.96
C PHE A 57 -23.25 -16.98 19.11
N LEU A 58 -22.29 -16.07 19.24
CA LEU A 58 -21.22 -16.06 20.23
C LEU A 58 -21.13 -14.71 20.96
N ARG A 59 -22.27 -14.03 21.11
CA ARG A 59 -22.35 -12.78 21.85
C ARG A 59 -21.90 -13.00 23.30
N GLU A 60 -20.99 -12.14 23.76
CA GLU A 60 -20.38 -12.17 25.10
C GLU A 60 -19.69 -13.51 25.45
N ALA A 61 -19.42 -14.36 24.44
CA ALA A 61 -18.80 -15.67 24.64
C ALA A 61 -17.38 -15.56 25.20
N ASN A 62 -17.00 -16.52 26.05
CA ASN A 62 -15.66 -16.62 26.59
C ASN A 62 -14.79 -17.51 25.69
N LEU A 63 -13.97 -16.87 24.87
CA LEU A 63 -13.06 -17.48 23.90
C LEU A 63 -11.60 -17.04 24.13
N GLY A 64 -11.29 -16.51 25.33
CA GLY A 64 -9.96 -16.04 25.67
C GLY A 64 -8.93 -17.18 25.65
N GLY A 65 -7.80 -16.96 25.00
CA GLY A 65 -6.73 -17.95 24.84
C GLY A 65 -7.10 -19.19 24.02
N LYS A 66 -8.28 -19.21 23.37
CA LYS A 66 -8.74 -20.38 22.61
C LYS A 66 -8.05 -20.49 21.25
N GLU A 67 -7.86 -21.73 20.81
CA GLU A 67 -7.31 -22.04 19.50
C GLU A 67 -8.42 -22.06 18.43
N LEU A 68 -8.60 -20.95 17.73
CA LEU A 68 -9.59 -20.73 16.67
C LEU A 68 -8.94 -20.56 15.29
N ARG A 69 -7.69 -21.00 15.14
CA ARG A 69 -6.95 -21.01 13.87
C ARG A 69 -7.77 -21.69 12.78
N GLU A 70 -7.90 -21.02 11.63
CA GLU A 70 -8.67 -21.47 10.47
C GLU A 70 -10.16 -21.74 10.73
N ALA A 71 -10.72 -21.26 11.85
CA ALA A 71 -12.13 -21.42 12.15
C ALA A 71 -13.03 -20.66 11.16
N PHE A 72 -14.17 -21.25 10.84
CA PHE A 72 -15.25 -20.68 10.08
C PHE A 72 -16.18 -19.90 11.03
N LEU A 73 -16.07 -18.57 10.96
CA LEU A 73 -16.80 -17.60 11.80
C LEU A 73 -17.43 -16.50 10.92
N TRP A 74 -17.77 -16.81 9.67
CA TRP A 74 -18.37 -15.81 8.78
C TRP A 74 -19.81 -15.52 9.23
N GLU A 75 -20.20 -14.25 9.16
CA GLU A 75 -21.45 -13.72 9.73
C GLU A 75 -21.63 -13.97 11.25
N ALA A 76 -20.57 -14.37 11.96
CA ALA A 76 -20.68 -14.66 13.39
C ALA A 76 -21.07 -13.41 14.18
N ASN A 77 -22.00 -13.56 15.12
CA ASN A 77 -22.29 -12.54 16.12
C ASN A 77 -21.36 -12.75 17.31
N LEU A 78 -20.28 -11.96 17.37
CA LEU A 78 -19.25 -11.94 18.41
C LEU A 78 -19.31 -10.65 19.23
N GLN A 79 -20.47 -9.97 19.26
CA GLN A 79 -20.62 -8.73 20.01
C GLN A 79 -20.21 -8.93 21.47
N GLY A 80 -19.31 -8.09 21.98
CA GLY A 80 -18.82 -8.18 23.36
C GLY A 80 -18.07 -9.46 23.72
N ALA A 81 -17.73 -10.33 22.75
CA ALA A 81 -17.03 -11.59 23.03
C ALA A 81 -15.63 -11.33 23.63
N PHE A 82 -15.22 -12.21 24.55
CA PHE A 82 -13.89 -12.20 25.14
C PHE A 82 -12.96 -13.09 24.32
N LEU A 83 -12.09 -12.49 23.50
CA LEU A 83 -11.15 -13.14 22.59
C LEU A 83 -9.70 -12.75 22.91
N SER A 84 -9.43 -12.27 24.12
CA SER A 84 -8.07 -11.88 24.52
C SER A 84 -7.12 -13.08 24.43
N ASP A 85 -5.95 -12.90 23.85
CA ASP A 85 -4.95 -13.95 23.60
C ASP A 85 -5.43 -15.12 22.71
N ALA A 86 -6.59 -15.00 22.04
CA ALA A 86 -7.08 -16.06 21.15
C ALA A 86 -6.21 -16.19 19.89
N ASP A 87 -5.95 -17.43 19.46
CA ASP A 87 -5.33 -17.72 18.16
C ASP A 87 -6.44 -17.78 17.09
N LEU A 88 -6.58 -16.71 16.32
CA LEU A 88 -7.51 -16.56 15.19
C LEU A 88 -6.77 -16.54 13.84
N GLN A 89 -5.55 -17.11 13.78
CA GLN A 89 -4.76 -17.09 12.55
C GLN A 89 -5.57 -17.68 11.39
N LYS A 90 -5.72 -16.90 10.31
CA LYS A 90 -6.52 -17.26 9.11
C LYS A 90 -7.97 -17.66 9.37
N ALA A 91 -8.54 -17.30 10.52
CA ALA A 91 -9.97 -17.45 10.75
C ALA A 91 -10.75 -16.66 9.69
N ASN A 92 -11.89 -17.20 9.27
CA ASN A 92 -12.80 -16.50 8.36
C ASN A 92 -13.87 -15.77 9.18
N LEU A 93 -13.71 -14.47 9.34
CA LEU A 93 -14.60 -13.53 10.03
C LEU A 93 -15.31 -12.59 9.04
N TRP A 94 -15.48 -13.02 7.78
CA TRP A 94 -16.19 -12.24 6.76
C TRP A 94 -17.59 -11.86 7.25
N HIS A 95 -17.96 -10.58 7.18
CA HIS A 95 -19.21 -10.03 7.72
C HIS A 95 -19.46 -10.29 9.22
N ALA A 96 -18.45 -10.68 10.01
CA ALA A 96 -18.64 -10.91 11.44
C ALA A 96 -18.94 -9.61 12.19
N ASP A 97 -19.82 -9.69 13.19
CA ASP A 97 -20.09 -8.60 14.11
C ASP A 97 -19.24 -8.74 15.37
N LEU A 98 -18.19 -7.94 15.47
CA LEU A 98 -17.22 -7.91 16.57
C LEU A 98 -17.38 -6.63 17.40
N GLN A 99 -18.55 -5.98 17.36
CA GLN A 99 -18.75 -4.75 18.13
C GLN A 99 -18.43 -4.96 19.61
N LYS A 100 -17.59 -4.07 20.17
CA LYS A 100 -17.14 -4.13 21.57
C LYS A 100 -16.43 -5.43 21.99
N ALA A 101 -16.04 -6.30 21.06
CA ALA A 101 -15.28 -7.51 21.38
C ALA A 101 -13.90 -7.16 21.95
N ASN A 102 -13.40 -7.99 22.86
CA ASN A 102 -12.05 -7.87 23.41
C ASN A 102 -11.09 -8.83 22.67
N LEU A 103 -10.28 -8.30 21.76
CA LEU A 103 -9.24 -8.99 20.99
C LEU A 103 -7.83 -8.59 21.46
N TRP A 104 -7.67 -8.15 22.71
CA TRP A 104 -6.36 -7.78 23.26
C TRP A 104 -5.36 -8.93 23.12
N HIS A 105 -4.18 -8.68 22.54
CA HIS A 105 -3.17 -9.70 22.21
C HIS A 105 -3.62 -10.87 21.32
N ALA A 106 -4.79 -10.79 20.68
CA ALA A 106 -5.24 -11.86 19.78
C ALA A 106 -4.34 -11.96 18.52
N ASP A 107 -4.13 -13.18 18.03
CA ASP A 107 -3.39 -13.42 16.80
C ASP A 107 -4.36 -13.61 15.62
N LEU A 108 -4.48 -12.58 14.78
CA LEU A 108 -5.33 -12.54 13.59
C LEU A 108 -4.50 -12.61 12.30
N GLN A 109 -3.27 -13.15 12.33
CA GLN A 109 -2.40 -13.20 11.16
C GLN A 109 -3.11 -13.90 9.98
N GLY A 110 -3.21 -13.19 8.86
CA GLY A 110 -3.85 -13.68 7.64
C GLY A 110 -5.36 -13.95 7.73
N ALA A 111 -6.03 -13.54 8.82
CA ALA A 111 -7.47 -13.67 8.98
C ALA A 111 -8.24 -12.85 7.92
N THR A 112 -9.45 -13.31 7.58
CA THR A 112 -10.35 -12.57 6.68
C THR A 112 -11.39 -11.86 7.53
N LEU A 113 -11.33 -10.53 7.61
CA LEU A 113 -12.32 -9.69 8.30
C LEU A 113 -13.04 -8.75 7.32
N GLU A 114 -13.13 -9.12 6.05
CA GLU A 114 -13.79 -8.31 5.04
C GLU A 114 -15.22 -7.98 5.46
N ASP A 115 -15.57 -6.69 5.40
CA ASP A 115 -16.84 -6.11 5.87
C ASP A 115 -17.23 -6.42 7.33
N ALA A 116 -16.27 -6.81 8.18
CA ALA A 116 -16.52 -7.01 9.60
C ALA A 116 -16.75 -5.69 10.35
N ASN A 117 -17.53 -5.76 11.42
CA ASN A 117 -17.85 -4.62 12.27
C ASN A 117 -17.01 -4.64 13.56
N LEU A 118 -16.01 -3.76 13.65
CA LEU A 118 -15.09 -3.63 14.79
C LEU A 118 -15.38 -2.41 15.67
N GLN A 119 -16.55 -1.77 15.54
CA GLN A 119 -16.88 -0.56 16.32
C GLN A 119 -16.79 -0.83 17.82
N GLY A 120 -16.02 -0.01 18.54
CA GLY A 120 -15.75 -0.17 19.97
C GLY A 120 -14.89 -1.39 20.37
N ALA A 121 -14.37 -2.19 19.43
CA ALA A 121 -13.57 -3.37 19.74
C ALA A 121 -12.16 -2.99 20.26
N THR A 122 -11.60 -3.83 21.14
CA THR A 122 -10.23 -3.65 21.66
C THR A 122 -9.28 -4.61 20.97
N LEU A 123 -8.40 -4.12 20.10
CA LEU A 123 -7.38 -4.88 19.36
C LEU A 123 -5.96 -4.43 19.77
N GLU A 124 -5.77 -3.93 20.99
CA GLU A 124 -4.46 -3.52 21.46
C GLU A 124 -3.48 -4.69 21.40
N ASP A 125 -2.28 -4.42 20.88
CA ASP A 125 -1.21 -5.40 20.66
C ASP A 125 -1.61 -6.67 19.87
N ALA A 126 -2.75 -6.64 19.17
CA ALA A 126 -3.17 -7.74 18.31
C ALA A 126 -2.29 -7.86 17.05
N ASN A 127 -2.12 -9.09 16.58
CA ASN A 127 -1.35 -9.34 15.35
C ASN A 127 -2.28 -9.46 14.14
N LEU A 128 -2.38 -8.42 13.31
CA LEU A 128 -3.19 -8.37 12.09
C LEU A 128 -2.33 -8.52 10.81
N GLU A 129 -1.12 -9.07 10.92
CA GLU A 129 -0.22 -9.15 9.78
C GLU A 129 -0.86 -9.92 8.61
N GLY A 130 -0.93 -9.28 7.44
CA GLY A 130 -1.51 -9.90 6.25
C GLY A 130 -3.01 -10.14 6.30
N ALA A 131 -3.73 -9.63 7.30
CA ALA A 131 -5.17 -9.78 7.41
C ALA A 131 -5.92 -9.01 6.29
N ASN A 132 -7.06 -9.54 5.85
CA ASN A 132 -7.96 -8.83 4.95
C ASN A 132 -8.90 -7.95 5.78
N LEU A 133 -8.71 -6.62 5.75
CA LEU A 133 -9.54 -5.64 6.45
C LEU A 133 -10.36 -4.78 5.47
N ILE A 134 -10.63 -5.30 4.26
CA ILE A 134 -11.41 -4.58 3.26
C ILE A 134 -12.80 -4.25 3.82
N GLY A 135 -13.27 -3.01 3.66
CA GLY A 135 -14.63 -2.64 4.07
C GLY A 135 -14.90 -2.63 5.59
N VAL A 136 -13.90 -2.97 6.41
CA VAL A 136 -14.04 -3.03 7.87
C VAL A 136 -14.52 -1.69 8.42
N ARG A 137 -15.46 -1.76 9.36
CA ARG A 137 -15.98 -0.58 10.07
C ARG A 137 -15.35 -0.47 11.44
N ALA A 138 -14.63 0.61 11.67
CA ALA A 138 -14.08 0.98 12.97
C ALA A 138 -14.46 2.43 13.28
N ASP A 139 -14.71 2.72 14.56
CA ASP A 139 -15.11 4.04 15.04
C ASP A 139 -14.12 4.55 16.10
N SER A 140 -14.34 5.75 16.63
CA SER A 140 -13.47 6.33 17.66
C SER A 140 -13.32 5.50 18.95
N GLY A 141 -14.17 4.47 19.16
CA GLY A 141 -14.07 3.53 20.27
C GLY A 141 -13.18 2.33 19.99
N THR A 142 -12.85 2.03 18.72
CA THR A 142 -11.95 0.92 18.35
C THR A 142 -10.50 1.25 18.75
N ARG A 143 -9.85 0.35 19.49
CA ARG A 143 -8.47 0.54 19.99
C ARG A 143 -7.50 -0.38 19.23
N LEU A 144 -6.53 0.18 18.52
CA LEU A 144 -5.49 -0.58 17.78
C LEU A 144 -4.06 -0.22 18.25
N ASP A 145 -3.91 0.31 19.47
CA ASP A 145 -2.60 0.66 20.02
C ASP A 145 -1.67 -0.55 20.03
N GLY A 146 -0.51 -0.43 19.38
CA GLY A 146 0.49 -1.51 19.29
C GLY A 146 0.18 -2.63 18.29
N ALA A 147 -1.02 -2.64 17.71
CA ALA A 147 -1.45 -3.65 16.75
C ALA A 147 -0.52 -3.69 15.52
N ASN A 148 -0.23 -4.89 15.02
CA ASN A 148 0.60 -5.08 13.83
C ASN A 148 -0.28 -5.16 12.58
N LEU A 149 -0.29 -4.11 11.75
CA LEU A 149 -1.05 -4.04 10.50
C LEU A 149 -0.16 -4.29 9.26
N THR A 150 1.04 -4.86 9.45
CA THR A 150 1.97 -5.08 8.35
C THR A 150 1.34 -5.97 7.29
N TYR A 151 1.27 -5.48 6.05
CA TYR A 151 0.61 -6.14 4.91
C TYR A 151 -0.90 -6.39 5.04
N ALA A 152 -1.57 -5.84 6.05
CA ALA A 152 -3.02 -5.87 6.12
C ALA A 152 -3.62 -5.03 4.97
N ASN A 153 -4.73 -5.49 4.38
CA ASN A 153 -5.41 -4.74 3.33
C ASN A 153 -6.51 -3.86 3.91
N LEU A 154 -6.34 -2.54 3.85
CA LEU A 154 -7.25 -1.53 4.42
C LEU A 154 -8.14 -0.86 3.35
N TYR A 155 -8.20 -1.40 2.12
CA TYR A 155 -8.99 -0.82 1.04
C TYR A 155 -10.48 -0.74 1.42
N HIS A 156 -11.15 0.38 1.14
CA HIS A 156 -12.53 0.65 1.56
C HIS A 156 -12.83 0.53 3.07
N SER A 157 -11.82 0.40 3.92
CA SER A 157 -12.05 0.42 5.37
C SER A 157 -12.59 1.78 5.82
N TYR A 158 -13.67 1.75 6.59
CA TYR A 158 -14.29 2.91 7.22
C TYR A 158 -13.68 3.09 8.60
N LEU A 159 -12.70 3.99 8.70
CA LEU A 159 -11.99 4.30 9.95
C LEU A 159 -12.48 5.64 10.53
N ASP A 160 -13.80 5.78 10.66
CA ASP A 160 -14.48 7.05 10.86
C ASP A 160 -14.08 7.75 12.19
N GLU A 161 -14.07 9.09 12.18
CA GLU A 161 -13.92 9.97 13.37
C GLU A 161 -12.67 9.75 14.28
N THR A 162 -11.59 9.24 13.69
CA THR A 162 -10.19 9.62 13.94
C THR A 162 -9.67 9.54 15.38
N LYS A 163 -9.65 8.33 15.95
CA LYS A 163 -8.72 7.94 17.04
C LYS A 163 -8.16 6.52 16.91
N THR A 164 -8.53 5.80 15.85
CA THR A 164 -8.46 4.32 15.77
C THR A 164 -7.06 3.75 15.59
N LEU A 165 -6.19 4.34 14.78
CA LEU A 165 -4.86 3.80 14.46
C LEU A 165 -3.72 4.38 15.32
N ARG A 166 -4.02 4.82 16.54
CA ARG A 166 -2.99 5.35 17.44
C ARG A 166 -1.94 4.26 17.64
N ASN A 167 -0.66 4.57 17.36
CA ASN A 167 0.47 3.64 17.54
C ASN A 167 0.43 2.29 16.79
N ALA A 168 -0.52 2.06 15.87
CA ALA A 168 -0.50 0.86 15.05
C ALA A 168 0.79 0.81 14.20
N ARG A 169 1.35 -0.39 14.06
CA ARG A 169 2.63 -0.62 13.41
C ARG A 169 2.45 -1.07 11.96
N PHE A 170 3.20 -0.40 11.07
CA PHE A 170 3.38 -0.79 9.67
C PHE A 170 4.88 -0.94 9.43
N GLU A 171 5.40 -2.17 9.41
CA GLU A 171 6.85 -2.38 9.24
C GLU A 171 7.29 -2.25 7.78
N SER A 172 6.38 -2.49 6.84
CA SER A 172 6.65 -2.36 5.40
C SER A 172 6.59 -0.89 4.93
N GLU A 173 7.52 -0.51 4.05
CA GLU A 173 7.54 0.83 3.42
C GLU A 173 6.36 1.05 2.45
N LYS A 174 5.76 -0.03 1.96
CA LYS A 174 4.62 -0.04 1.02
C LYS A 174 3.50 -0.90 1.56
N GLU A 175 2.26 -0.49 1.33
CA GLU A 175 1.10 -1.36 1.58
C GLU A 175 0.96 -2.43 0.48
N ILE A 176 0.06 -3.38 0.72
CA ILE A 176 -0.01 -4.64 -0.03
C ILE A 176 -0.41 -4.47 -1.50
N ASN A 177 -1.32 -3.55 -1.81
CA ASN A 177 -1.82 -3.34 -3.17
C ASN A 177 -0.74 -2.71 -4.07
N GLU A 178 0.04 -1.75 -3.57
CA GLU A 178 1.20 -1.18 -4.27
C GLU A 178 2.25 -2.26 -4.57
N ILE A 179 2.51 -3.15 -3.61
CA ILE A 179 3.45 -4.27 -3.78
C ILE A 179 2.92 -5.21 -4.86
N ALA A 180 1.64 -5.59 -4.81
CA ALA A 180 1.01 -6.45 -5.81
C ALA A 180 1.07 -5.82 -7.22
N ALA A 181 0.76 -4.53 -7.35
CA ALA A 181 0.87 -3.80 -8.61
C ALA A 181 2.30 -3.78 -9.14
N ASP A 182 3.30 -3.52 -8.29
CA ASP A 182 4.70 -3.47 -8.68
C ASP A 182 5.23 -4.86 -9.14
N PHE A 183 4.71 -5.95 -8.56
CA PHE A 183 4.98 -7.33 -9.01
C PHE A 183 4.39 -7.63 -10.39
N LEU A 184 3.20 -7.09 -10.70
CA LEU A 184 2.54 -7.28 -12.00
C LEU A 184 3.15 -6.40 -13.11
N LYS A 185 3.49 -5.16 -12.78
CA LYS A 185 3.98 -4.16 -13.76
C LYS A 185 5.39 -4.44 -14.25
N LYS A 186 6.24 -4.95 -13.36
CA LYS A 186 7.65 -5.12 -13.70
C LYS A 186 7.76 -6.12 -14.85
N GLY A 187 8.45 -5.72 -15.92
CA GLY A 187 9.09 -6.64 -16.88
C GLY A 187 10.15 -7.57 -16.26
N ASN A 188 10.10 -7.76 -14.94
CA ASN A 188 10.93 -8.64 -14.15
C ASN A 188 10.29 -10.03 -14.18
N LYS A 189 10.62 -10.80 -15.23
CA LYS A 189 10.16 -12.19 -15.42
C LYS A 189 10.49 -13.14 -14.25
N GLU A 190 11.26 -12.67 -13.26
CA GLU A 190 11.71 -13.43 -12.10
C GLU A 190 10.77 -13.34 -10.89
N LEU A 191 10.03 -12.24 -10.70
CA LEU A 191 9.14 -12.05 -9.55
C LEU A 191 7.69 -12.06 -10.01
N VAL A 192 6.88 -12.94 -9.45
CA VAL A 192 5.49 -13.13 -9.87
C VAL A 192 4.59 -13.25 -8.65
N ALA A 193 3.30 -12.94 -8.83
CA ALA A 193 2.27 -13.25 -7.85
C ALA A 193 1.42 -14.43 -8.37
N PHE A 194 1.06 -15.34 -7.47
CA PHE A 194 0.15 -16.44 -7.75
C PHE A 194 -1.20 -16.21 -7.10
N ASP A 195 -2.24 -16.66 -7.79
CA ASP A 195 -3.60 -16.74 -7.30
C ASP A 195 -3.78 -18.05 -6.51
N VAL A 196 -3.98 -17.92 -5.20
CA VAL A 196 -4.08 -19.06 -4.29
C VAL A 196 -5.39 -19.82 -4.50
N LYS A 197 -6.47 -19.20 -5.01
CA LYS A 197 -7.71 -19.91 -5.36
C LYS A 197 -7.45 -20.90 -6.49
N LYS A 198 -6.66 -20.52 -7.50
CA LYS A 198 -6.27 -21.43 -8.60
C LYS A 198 -5.39 -22.59 -8.11
N ILE A 199 -4.50 -22.33 -7.15
CA ILE A 199 -3.69 -23.39 -6.52
C ILE A 199 -4.61 -24.35 -5.76
N LYS A 200 -5.51 -23.84 -4.90
CA LYS A 200 -6.47 -24.64 -4.13
C LYS A 200 -7.30 -25.56 -5.02
N GLY A 201 -7.76 -25.07 -6.17
CA GLY A 201 -8.55 -25.86 -7.12
C GLY A 201 -7.79 -27.05 -7.75
N ASN A 202 -6.45 -27.06 -7.72
CA ASN A 202 -5.65 -28.18 -8.21
C ASN A 202 -5.04 -29.03 -7.09
N ASN A 203 -4.65 -28.39 -5.99
CA ASN A 203 -4.14 -29.06 -4.80
C ASN A 203 -4.47 -28.22 -3.56
N SER A 204 -5.46 -28.67 -2.78
CA SER A 204 -5.91 -28.01 -1.56
C SER A 204 -4.85 -28.03 -0.46
N GLU A 205 -4.02 -29.07 -0.38
CA GLU A 205 -2.95 -29.22 0.61
C GLU A 205 -1.86 -28.16 0.42
N VAL A 206 -1.46 -27.88 -0.82
CA VAL A 206 -0.49 -26.81 -1.12
C VAL A 206 -1.05 -25.45 -0.70
N ALA A 207 -2.32 -25.18 -0.99
CA ALA A 207 -2.97 -23.94 -0.56
C ALA A 207 -3.10 -23.86 0.97
N ALA A 208 -3.36 -24.97 1.65
CA ALA A 208 -3.39 -25.05 3.11
C ALA A 208 -2.00 -24.81 3.70
N LYS A 209 -0.93 -25.37 3.12
CA LYS A 209 0.45 -25.14 3.56
C LYS A 209 0.90 -23.68 3.38
N LEU A 210 0.55 -23.07 2.23
CA LEU A 210 0.78 -21.65 1.96
C LEU A 210 0.11 -20.75 3.00
N ARG A 211 -1.14 -21.05 3.35
CA ARG A 211 -1.82 -20.38 4.46
C ARG A 211 -1.10 -20.68 5.76
N GLY A 212 -0.88 -21.96 6.09
CA GLY A 212 -0.13 -22.52 7.22
C GLY A 212 1.09 -21.70 7.63
N GLU A 213 1.92 -21.35 6.66
CA GLU A 213 3.16 -20.59 6.81
C GLU A 213 3.00 -19.06 6.96
N GLY A 214 1.78 -18.54 6.85
CA GLY A 214 1.47 -17.11 6.92
C GLY A 214 1.90 -16.33 5.66
N LEU A 215 1.90 -16.98 4.49
CA LEU A 215 2.44 -16.41 3.24
C LEU A 215 1.37 -15.80 2.32
N VAL A 216 0.10 -16.10 2.59
CA VAL A 216 -1.03 -15.56 1.83
C VAL A 216 -1.27 -14.10 2.22
N ARG A 217 -1.52 -13.27 1.21
CA ARG A 217 -1.96 -11.87 1.34
C ARG A 217 -3.21 -11.68 0.50
N TYR A 218 -3.86 -10.52 0.60
CA TYR A 218 -5.12 -10.26 -0.09
C TYR A 218 -4.98 -9.03 -0.99
N ASP A 219 -5.45 -9.13 -2.24
CA ASP A 219 -5.57 -8.00 -3.15
C ASP A 219 -6.79 -7.13 -2.81
N TRP A 220 -7.02 -6.08 -3.61
CA TRP A 220 -8.11 -5.13 -3.42
C TRP A 220 -9.54 -5.72 -3.52
N GLU A 221 -9.71 -6.91 -4.10
CA GLU A 221 -11.00 -7.64 -4.15
C GLU A 221 -11.06 -8.77 -3.09
N GLY A 222 -10.12 -8.80 -2.15
CA GLY A 222 -10.04 -9.88 -1.17
C GLY A 222 -9.60 -11.22 -1.77
N LYS A 223 -9.05 -11.25 -3.00
CA LYS A 223 -8.49 -12.48 -3.58
C LYS A 223 -7.17 -12.83 -2.90
N PRO A 224 -7.00 -14.09 -2.46
CA PRO A 224 -5.79 -14.53 -1.81
C PRO A 224 -4.66 -14.69 -2.85
N ILE A 225 -3.57 -13.98 -2.63
CA ILE A 225 -2.37 -13.97 -3.47
C ILE A 225 -1.15 -14.41 -2.66
N VAL A 226 -0.14 -14.89 -3.37
CA VAL A 226 1.18 -15.17 -2.79
C VAL A 226 2.30 -14.72 -3.72
N PHE A 227 3.39 -14.20 -3.17
CA PHE A 227 4.53 -13.70 -3.93
C PHE A 227 5.60 -14.78 -4.11
N PHE A 228 6.11 -14.93 -5.33
CA PHE A 228 7.02 -16.01 -5.69
C PHE A 228 8.21 -15.51 -6.51
N ASP A 229 9.39 -16.05 -6.20
CA ASP A 229 10.62 -15.83 -6.95
C ASP A 229 10.88 -17.03 -7.86
N ARG A 230 10.64 -16.85 -9.16
CA ARG A 230 10.82 -17.86 -10.20
C ARG A 230 12.26 -18.37 -10.30
N LYS A 231 13.24 -17.50 -10.08
CA LYS A 231 14.66 -17.87 -10.19
C LYS A 231 15.08 -18.76 -9.03
N ARG A 232 14.59 -18.44 -7.81
CA ARG A 232 14.90 -19.20 -6.59
C ARG A 232 13.95 -20.37 -6.36
N ARG A 233 12.82 -20.42 -7.07
CA ARG A 233 11.73 -21.39 -6.88
C ARG A 233 11.22 -21.41 -5.43
N ARG A 234 11.05 -20.22 -4.86
CA ARG A 234 10.68 -20.02 -3.46
C ARG A 234 9.62 -18.95 -3.31
N VAL A 235 8.79 -19.14 -2.29
CA VAL A 235 7.77 -18.19 -1.87
C VAL A 235 8.43 -17.09 -1.02
N ILE A 236 7.96 -15.86 -1.16
CA ILE A 236 8.50 -14.68 -0.48
C ILE A 236 7.61 -14.37 0.73
N ARG A 237 8.21 -14.23 1.92
CA ARG A 237 7.52 -13.90 3.18
C ARG A 237 7.30 -12.39 3.33
N VAL A 238 8.33 -11.60 3.06
CA VAL A 238 8.39 -10.14 3.22
C VAL A 238 8.63 -9.52 1.83
N PRO A 239 7.55 -9.32 1.03
CA PRO A 239 7.68 -8.88 -0.35
C PRO A 239 8.21 -7.44 -0.50
N GLY A 240 8.05 -6.60 0.52
CA GLY A 240 8.58 -5.23 0.54
C GLY A 240 10.11 -5.18 0.43
N ASP A 241 10.82 -6.12 1.05
CA ASP A 241 12.28 -6.16 1.06
C ASP A 241 12.88 -6.49 -0.31
N VAL A 242 12.22 -7.36 -1.06
CA VAL A 242 12.73 -7.88 -2.35
C VAL A 242 12.84 -6.76 -3.40
N GLU A 243 12.08 -5.68 -3.25
CA GLU A 243 12.14 -4.53 -4.14
C GLU A 243 13.22 -3.51 -3.78
N ASN A 244 13.78 -3.58 -2.58
CA ASN A 244 14.79 -2.64 -2.12
C ASN A 244 16.11 -2.86 -2.88
N LYS A 245 16.69 -1.77 -3.43
CA LYS A 245 17.95 -1.81 -4.20
C LYS A 245 19.11 -2.41 -3.40
N LEU A 246 19.10 -2.26 -2.07
CA LEU A 246 20.10 -2.86 -1.19
C LEU A 246 19.95 -4.39 -1.15
N PHE A 247 18.72 -4.88 -0.98
CA PHE A 247 18.40 -6.31 -1.00
C PHE A 247 18.66 -6.93 -2.37
N GLN A 248 18.38 -6.21 -3.46
CA GLN A 248 18.73 -6.63 -4.82
C GLN A 248 20.25 -6.74 -5.06
N ARG A 249 21.06 -5.91 -4.40
CA ARG A 249 22.53 -6.01 -4.43
C ARG A 249 23.04 -7.18 -3.59
N LEU A 250 22.45 -7.42 -2.43
CA LEU A 250 22.75 -8.57 -1.57
C LEU A 250 22.40 -9.91 -2.26
N ARG A 251 21.25 -9.95 -2.95
CA ARG A 251 20.83 -11.05 -3.84
C ARG A 251 21.85 -11.44 -4.90
N LYS A 252 22.72 -10.51 -5.32
CA LYS A 252 23.80 -10.77 -6.30
C LYS A 252 25.11 -11.24 -5.66
N ARG A 253 25.30 -11.07 -4.35
CA ARG A 253 26.55 -11.39 -3.63
C ARG A 253 26.55 -12.74 -2.92
N GLY A 254 25.41 -13.42 -2.86
CA GLY A 254 25.29 -14.77 -2.28
C GLY A 254 25.18 -14.77 -0.76
N GLY A 255 23.95 -14.97 -0.26
CA GLY A 255 23.64 -15.73 0.96
C GLY A 255 24.12 -15.16 2.29
N ASN A 256 23.46 -14.12 2.79
CA ASN A 256 23.41 -13.86 4.24
C ASN A 256 22.27 -14.64 4.90
N SER A 257 22.39 -14.94 6.19
CA SER A 257 21.36 -15.61 7.03
C SER A 257 20.00 -14.89 7.03
N GLU A 258 20.01 -13.58 6.77
CA GLU A 258 18.83 -12.72 6.71
C GLU A 258 18.05 -12.88 5.39
N GLU A 259 18.74 -13.17 4.26
CA GLU A 259 18.06 -13.55 3.01
C GLU A 259 17.35 -14.90 3.17
N ALA A 260 17.93 -15.87 3.89
CA ALA A 260 17.32 -17.19 4.05
C ALA A 260 15.98 -17.14 4.81
N LYS A 261 15.80 -16.17 5.71
CA LYS A 261 14.56 -16.00 6.50
C LYS A 261 13.39 -15.41 5.67
N ASN A 262 13.68 -14.68 4.60
CA ASN A 262 12.66 -14.05 3.77
C ASN A 262 12.03 -15.01 2.73
N TYR A 263 12.64 -16.18 2.51
CA TYR A 263 12.14 -17.15 1.55
C TYR A 263 11.68 -18.42 2.23
N VAL A 264 10.54 -18.94 1.78
CA VAL A 264 10.02 -20.24 2.20
C VAL A 264 10.00 -21.17 1.00
N GLU A 265 10.55 -22.36 1.21
CA GLU A 265 10.53 -23.42 0.20
C GLU A 265 9.32 -24.31 0.40
N ILE A 266 8.51 -24.47 -0.65
CA ILE A 266 7.35 -25.36 -0.67
C ILE A 266 7.54 -26.28 -1.87
N SER A 267 8.14 -27.45 -1.64
CA SER A 267 8.48 -28.43 -2.68
C SER A 267 7.25 -28.86 -3.48
N GLU A 268 6.11 -29.05 -2.81
CA GLU A 268 4.86 -29.47 -3.43
C GLU A 268 4.31 -28.41 -4.40
N LEU A 269 4.55 -27.12 -4.12
CA LEU A 269 4.21 -26.03 -5.04
C LEU A 269 5.13 -26.07 -6.27
N ASN A 270 6.42 -26.34 -6.09
CA ASN A 270 7.36 -26.47 -7.20
C ASN A 270 6.98 -27.64 -8.11
N ASP A 271 6.66 -28.81 -7.55
CA ASP A 271 6.19 -29.97 -8.30
C ASP A 271 4.89 -29.66 -9.07
N LEU A 272 3.96 -28.94 -8.44
CA LEU A 272 2.70 -28.51 -9.05
C LEU A 272 2.93 -27.60 -10.26
N ILE A 273 3.89 -26.66 -10.14
CA ILE A 273 4.29 -25.73 -11.19
C ILE A 273 4.97 -26.47 -12.33
N GLU A 274 5.84 -27.43 -12.04
CA GLU A 274 6.52 -28.24 -13.06
C GLU A 274 5.54 -29.08 -13.89
N ARG A 275 4.53 -29.67 -13.24
CA ARG A 275 3.53 -30.51 -13.93
C ARG A 275 2.55 -29.71 -14.78
N ASN A 276 2.07 -28.58 -14.28
CA ASN A 276 0.94 -27.86 -14.89
C ASN A 276 1.32 -26.56 -15.61
N GLY A 277 2.58 -26.14 -15.49
CA GLY A 277 3.05 -24.84 -15.96
C GLY A 277 2.72 -23.69 -14.99
N LEU A 278 3.67 -22.77 -14.85
CA LEU A 278 3.59 -21.62 -13.96
C LEU A 278 2.45 -20.65 -14.34
N GLU A 279 2.22 -20.45 -15.63
CA GLU A 279 1.24 -19.50 -16.19
C GLU A 279 -0.19 -19.76 -15.70
N LYS A 280 -0.51 -21.02 -15.38
CA LYS A 280 -1.82 -21.43 -14.86
C LYS A 280 -2.15 -20.77 -13.52
N TYR A 281 -1.13 -20.58 -12.68
CA TYR A 281 -1.30 -20.08 -11.31
C TYR A 281 -1.08 -18.58 -11.18
N LEU A 282 -0.68 -17.89 -12.25
CA LEU A 282 -0.45 -16.44 -12.20
C LEU A 282 -1.70 -15.70 -11.78
N TYR A 283 -1.50 -14.76 -10.86
CA TYR A 283 -2.48 -13.75 -10.51
C TYR A 283 -2.66 -12.77 -11.68
N LYS A 284 -3.92 -12.48 -12.01
CA LYS A 284 -4.32 -11.61 -13.12
C LYS A 284 -5.21 -10.49 -12.58
N GLY A 285 -4.59 -9.55 -11.87
CA GLY A 285 -5.25 -8.31 -11.42
C GLY A 285 -4.96 -7.13 -12.37
N SER A 286 -5.80 -6.10 -12.33
CA SER A 286 -5.49 -4.83 -12.98
C SER A 286 -4.46 -4.05 -12.16
N VAL A 287 -3.34 -3.69 -12.81
CA VAL A 287 -2.33 -2.80 -12.20
C VAL A 287 -2.93 -1.44 -11.86
N GLU A 288 -3.88 -0.97 -12.69
CA GLU A 288 -4.59 0.29 -12.50
C GLU A 288 -5.42 0.26 -11.21
N GLU A 289 -6.28 -0.75 -11.05
CA GLU A 289 -7.17 -0.89 -9.88
C GLU A 289 -6.36 -1.07 -8.58
N LEU A 290 -5.26 -1.84 -8.62
CA LEU A 290 -4.37 -1.99 -7.46
C LEU A 290 -3.73 -0.66 -7.03
N TYR A 291 -3.29 0.17 -7.98
CA TYR A 291 -2.78 1.50 -7.65
C TYR A 291 -3.88 2.46 -7.20
N GLU A 292 -5.11 2.32 -7.70
CA GLU A 292 -6.26 3.09 -7.20
C GLU A 292 -6.57 2.73 -5.75
N ALA A 293 -6.65 1.44 -5.44
CA ALA A 293 -6.85 0.95 -4.08
C ALA A 293 -5.77 1.45 -3.13
N SER A 294 -4.52 1.34 -3.54
CA SER A 294 -3.37 1.87 -2.81
C SER A 294 -3.45 3.38 -2.56
N TYR A 295 -3.87 4.15 -3.57
CA TYR A 295 -4.05 5.60 -3.44
C TYR A 295 -5.10 5.95 -2.38
N GLU A 296 -6.24 5.25 -2.36
CA GLU A 296 -7.29 5.42 -1.36
C GLU A 296 -6.77 5.13 0.05
N VAL A 297 -6.08 4.00 0.24
CA VAL A 297 -5.49 3.62 1.53
C VAL A 297 -4.54 4.70 2.04
N TYR A 298 -3.58 5.15 1.22
CA TYR A 298 -2.66 6.21 1.63
C TYR A 298 -3.34 7.56 1.86
N ASN A 299 -4.41 7.85 1.13
CA ASN A 299 -5.20 9.06 1.33
C ASN A 299 -5.91 9.06 2.69
N ASN A 300 -6.52 7.94 3.07
CA ASN A 300 -7.20 7.80 4.34
C ASN A 300 -6.21 7.86 5.50
N LEU A 301 -5.07 7.15 5.38
CA LEU A 301 -3.98 7.21 6.37
C LEU A 301 -3.39 8.61 6.51
N TYR A 302 -3.27 9.37 5.41
CA TYR A 302 -2.79 10.76 5.44
C TYR A 302 -3.68 11.65 6.32
N TYR A 303 -5.00 11.63 6.10
CA TYR A 303 -5.92 12.44 6.89
C TYR A 303 -5.95 11.99 8.35
N PHE A 304 -5.94 10.68 8.59
CA PHE A 304 -5.85 10.11 9.92
C PHE A 304 -4.64 10.66 10.69
N TYR A 305 -3.43 10.61 10.11
CA TYR A 305 -2.23 11.07 10.80
C TYR A 305 -2.24 12.58 11.03
N ILE A 306 -2.82 13.38 10.12
CA ILE A 306 -3.01 14.83 10.33
C ILE A 306 -3.92 15.11 11.52
N GLN A 307 -5.08 14.44 11.59
CA GLN A 307 -6.06 14.66 12.65
C GLN A 307 -5.53 14.25 14.03
N ASN A 308 -4.53 13.35 14.07
CA ASN A 308 -3.85 12.91 15.29
C ASN A 308 -2.54 13.67 15.58
N GLY A 309 -2.22 14.73 14.82
CA GLY A 309 -1.02 15.54 15.04
C GLY A 309 0.31 14.85 14.69
N ARG A 310 0.27 13.72 13.98
CA ARG A 310 1.43 12.92 13.55
C ARG A 310 1.94 13.38 12.20
N LEU A 311 2.55 14.57 12.18
CA LEU A 311 2.91 15.26 10.95
C LEU A 311 3.95 14.51 10.11
N GLU A 312 4.90 13.79 10.70
CA GLU A 312 5.93 13.05 9.96
C GLU A 312 5.34 11.85 9.20
N GLU A 313 4.46 11.09 9.84
CA GLU A 313 3.76 9.95 9.25
C GLU A 313 2.76 10.41 8.20
N ALA A 314 2.03 11.50 8.48
CA ALA A 314 1.19 12.14 7.47
C ALA A 314 2.01 12.51 6.23
N LEU A 315 3.16 13.16 6.41
CA LEU A 315 4.03 13.54 5.30
C LEU A 315 4.52 12.34 4.49
N ARG A 316 4.82 11.22 5.16
CA ARG A 316 5.19 9.96 4.52
C ARG A 316 4.02 9.40 3.69
N MET A 317 2.80 9.38 4.24
CA MET A 317 1.61 8.93 3.51
C MET A 317 1.28 9.85 2.33
N HIS A 318 1.44 11.16 2.50
CA HIS A 318 1.30 12.13 1.42
C HIS A 318 2.24 11.82 0.25
N TYR A 319 3.53 11.58 0.57
CA TYR A 319 4.53 11.23 -0.43
C TYR A 319 4.14 9.95 -1.19
N ARG A 320 3.76 8.90 -0.46
CA ARG A 320 3.34 7.61 -1.03
C ARG A 320 2.10 7.73 -1.89
N ARG A 321 1.05 8.40 -1.42
CA ARG A 321 -0.16 8.72 -2.19
C ARG A 321 0.19 9.41 -3.51
N CYS A 322 1.09 10.40 -3.47
CA CYS A 322 1.52 11.09 -4.69
C CYS A 322 2.32 10.18 -5.62
N GLU A 323 3.20 9.31 -5.08
CA GLU A 323 3.97 8.34 -5.85
C GLU A 323 3.08 7.34 -6.58
N VAL A 324 2.13 6.74 -5.88
CA VAL A 324 1.15 5.82 -6.46
C VAL A 324 0.29 6.51 -7.50
N ARG A 325 -0.19 7.73 -7.24
CA ARG A 325 -0.92 8.53 -8.25
C ARG A 325 -0.11 8.72 -9.52
N ARG A 326 1.21 8.90 -9.41
CA ARG A 326 2.10 9.01 -10.58
C ARG A 326 2.27 7.68 -11.29
N LYS A 327 2.36 6.56 -10.57
CA LYS A 327 2.38 5.21 -11.14
C LYS A 327 1.09 4.91 -11.90
N LEU A 328 -0.06 5.22 -11.31
CA LEU A 328 -1.40 5.12 -11.91
C LEU A 328 -1.51 5.93 -13.21
N LEU A 329 -1.09 7.21 -13.18
CA LEU A 329 -1.11 8.07 -14.37
C LEU A 329 -0.24 7.53 -15.51
N ARG A 330 0.84 6.81 -15.22
CA ARG A 330 1.67 6.19 -16.27
C ARG A 330 0.96 5.01 -16.94
N GLU A 331 0.09 4.29 -16.22
CA GLU A 331 -0.72 3.21 -16.80
C GLU A 331 -1.82 3.78 -17.72
N ARG A 332 -2.44 4.90 -17.33
CA ARG A 332 -3.50 5.58 -18.11
C ARG A 332 -3.04 6.29 -19.40
N GLY A 333 -1.79 6.10 -19.84
CA GLY A 333 -1.33 6.50 -21.18
C GLY A 333 -0.07 7.39 -21.24
N TRP A 334 0.51 7.48 -22.44
CA TRP A 334 1.83 8.06 -22.69
C TRP A 334 1.95 9.57 -22.40
N ILE A 335 0.90 10.36 -22.64
CA ILE A 335 0.87 11.81 -22.32
C ILE A 335 0.92 12.02 -20.80
N ASN A 336 0.18 11.20 -20.05
CA ASN A 336 0.18 11.23 -18.60
C ASN A 336 1.51 10.71 -18.03
N CYS A 337 2.15 9.76 -18.72
CA CYS A 337 3.52 9.34 -18.43
C CYS A 337 4.52 10.50 -18.58
N LEU A 338 4.44 11.27 -19.68
CA LEU A 338 5.28 12.45 -19.90
C LEU A 338 5.02 13.54 -18.85
N ARG A 339 3.75 13.84 -18.52
CA ARG A 339 3.39 14.79 -17.45
C ARG A 339 3.89 14.34 -16.08
N SER A 340 3.72 13.06 -15.76
CA SER A 340 4.22 12.43 -14.53
C SER A 340 5.75 12.52 -14.45
N TRP A 341 6.44 12.29 -15.57
CA TRP A 341 7.89 12.42 -15.66
C TRP A 341 8.37 13.86 -15.50
N ILE A 342 7.73 14.84 -16.15
CA ILE A 342 8.03 16.27 -15.98
C ILE A 342 7.83 16.67 -14.52
N TYR A 343 6.74 16.24 -13.88
CA TYR A 343 6.48 16.53 -12.47
C TYR A 343 7.50 15.85 -11.54
N ASP A 344 7.84 14.57 -11.76
CA ASP A 344 8.86 13.85 -10.97
C ASP A 344 10.25 14.46 -11.11
N LEU A 345 10.64 14.80 -12.33
CA LEU A 345 11.95 15.36 -12.64
C LEU A 345 12.07 16.79 -12.14
N PHE A 346 11.09 17.63 -12.49
CA PHE A 346 11.15 19.07 -12.28
C PHE A 346 10.57 19.50 -10.94
N ILE A 347 9.44 18.96 -10.49
CA ILE A 347 8.87 19.34 -9.19
C ILE A 347 9.58 18.55 -8.09
N LEU A 348 9.58 17.21 -8.12
CA LEU A 348 10.04 16.41 -6.96
C LEU A 348 11.55 16.25 -6.84
N LYS A 349 12.30 16.06 -7.92
CA LYS A 349 13.77 15.92 -7.80
C LYS A 349 14.50 17.26 -7.75
N LEU A 350 13.95 18.27 -8.42
CA LEU A 350 14.58 19.57 -8.60
C LEU A 350 14.14 20.60 -7.55
N LEU A 351 12.83 20.69 -7.25
CA LEU A 351 12.26 21.77 -6.43
C LEU A 351 11.81 21.32 -5.01
N THR A 352 11.09 20.20 -4.88
CA THR A 352 10.37 19.79 -3.65
C THR A 352 10.95 18.54 -2.98
N GLY A 353 12.02 17.97 -3.52
CA GLY A 353 12.72 16.83 -2.93
C GLY A 353 13.50 17.28 -1.72
N TYR A 354 12.77 17.52 -0.62
CA TYR A 354 13.17 18.00 0.70
C TYR A 354 14.58 18.61 0.74
N GLY A 355 14.62 19.93 0.93
CA GLY A 355 15.80 20.79 0.98
C GLY A 355 16.84 20.40 2.04
N VAL A 356 17.46 19.24 1.90
CA VAL A 356 18.58 18.76 2.73
C VAL A 356 19.91 19.06 2.04
N LYS A 357 19.90 19.24 0.70
CA LYS A 357 21.11 19.47 -0.10
C LYS A 357 21.01 20.72 -0.95
N ILE A 358 21.74 21.76 -0.55
CA ILE A 358 21.91 23.04 -1.28
C ILE A 358 22.35 22.81 -2.74
N SER A 359 23.04 21.70 -3.02
CA SER A 359 23.49 21.36 -4.37
C SER A 359 22.35 21.18 -5.38
N ARG A 360 21.13 20.80 -4.96
CA ARG A 360 20.01 20.54 -5.86
C ARG A 360 19.46 21.81 -6.53
N PRO A 361 19.06 22.85 -5.79
CA PRO A 361 18.64 24.11 -6.40
C PRO A 361 19.77 24.76 -7.22
N LEU A 362 21.05 24.61 -6.82
CA LEU A 362 22.17 25.11 -7.63
C LEU A 362 22.30 24.41 -8.98
N VAL A 363 22.24 23.08 -9.02
CA VAL A 363 22.29 22.29 -10.27
C VAL A 363 21.07 22.61 -11.13
N ALA A 364 19.90 22.77 -10.52
CA ALA A 364 18.68 23.17 -11.21
C ALA A 364 18.80 24.52 -11.91
N SER A 365 19.29 25.54 -11.19
CA SER A 365 19.55 26.86 -11.74
C SER A 365 20.53 26.78 -12.91
N ALA A 366 21.61 26.01 -12.79
CA ALA A 366 22.59 25.81 -13.87
C ALA A 366 21.97 25.15 -15.12
N ILE A 367 21.07 24.16 -14.94
CA ILE A 367 20.36 23.52 -16.04
C ILE A 367 19.41 24.52 -16.72
N ILE A 368 18.65 25.29 -15.95
CA ILE A 368 17.72 26.31 -16.49
C ILE A 368 18.50 27.34 -17.31
N ILE A 369 19.57 27.91 -16.75
CA ILE A 369 20.46 28.85 -17.45
C ILE A 369 21.00 28.24 -18.75
N SER A 370 21.45 26.99 -18.71
CA SER A 370 21.98 26.32 -19.91
C SER A 370 20.90 26.14 -21.00
N ILE A 371 19.67 25.81 -20.61
CA ILE A 371 18.54 25.66 -21.55
C ILE A 371 18.18 27.02 -22.17
N PHE A 372 18.05 28.07 -21.37
CA PHE A 372 17.69 29.39 -21.88
C PHE A 372 18.79 30.00 -22.74
N ALA A 373 20.07 29.86 -22.36
CA ALA A 373 21.19 30.24 -23.21
C ALA A 373 21.11 29.55 -24.59
N PHE A 374 20.79 28.25 -24.63
CA PHE A 374 20.59 27.52 -25.87
C PHE A 374 19.38 28.03 -26.68
N LEU A 375 18.26 28.35 -26.02
CA LEU A 375 17.07 28.90 -26.68
C LEU A 375 17.32 30.29 -27.27
N PHE A 376 18.03 31.16 -26.56
CA PHE A 376 18.44 32.45 -27.11
C PHE A 376 19.39 32.29 -28.29
N TRP A 377 20.34 31.35 -28.22
CA TRP A 377 21.24 31.04 -29.33
C TRP A 377 20.47 30.55 -30.57
N LEU A 378 19.54 29.61 -30.38
CA LEU A 378 18.71 29.05 -31.45
C LEU A 378 17.86 30.12 -32.16
N THR A 379 17.44 31.15 -31.42
CA THR A 379 16.54 32.21 -31.91
C THR A 379 17.27 33.47 -32.37
N ASN A 380 18.61 33.51 -32.33
CA ASN A 380 19.40 34.75 -32.47
C ASN A 380 18.86 35.87 -31.56
N GLY A 381 18.47 35.48 -30.35
CA GLY A 381 17.62 36.26 -29.45
C GLY A 381 18.32 37.37 -28.70
N ILE A 382 19.62 37.62 -28.90
CA ILE A 382 20.34 38.71 -28.23
C ILE A 382 21.10 39.59 -29.23
N VAL A 383 21.32 40.85 -28.84
CA VAL A 383 22.20 41.80 -29.53
C VAL A 383 23.17 42.39 -28.53
N LYS A 384 24.45 42.50 -28.93
CA LYS A 384 25.52 43.08 -28.13
C LYS A 384 25.85 44.48 -28.65
N ASN A 385 25.65 45.48 -27.79
CA ASN A 385 25.88 46.89 -28.10
C ASN A 385 27.15 47.37 -27.40
N VAL A 386 28.29 47.28 -28.06
CA VAL A 386 29.59 47.80 -27.58
C VAL A 386 30.24 48.55 -28.73
N ASN A 387 30.13 49.89 -28.74
CA ASN A 387 30.65 50.76 -29.82
C ASN A 387 30.22 50.34 -31.24
N GLY A 388 29.00 49.79 -31.36
CA GLY A 388 28.46 49.18 -32.58
C GLY A 388 27.77 47.85 -32.26
N THR A 389 26.96 47.35 -33.19
CA THR A 389 26.35 46.01 -33.10
C THR A 389 27.39 44.96 -33.48
N VAL A 390 27.89 44.24 -32.49
CA VAL A 390 28.82 43.12 -32.67
C VAL A 390 28.02 41.82 -32.64
N ALA A 391 28.36 40.86 -33.50
CA ALA A 391 27.72 39.54 -33.48
C ALA A 391 28.02 38.85 -32.13
N PRO A 392 27.00 38.41 -31.38
CA PRO A 392 27.21 37.76 -30.09
C PRO A 392 27.88 36.39 -30.25
N ASP A 393 28.81 36.08 -29.36
CA ASP A 393 29.39 34.74 -29.25
C ASP A 393 28.50 33.82 -28.39
N PHE A 394 28.82 32.52 -28.30
CA PHE A 394 28.04 31.59 -27.47
C PHE A 394 28.05 31.97 -25.98
N PHE A 395 29.16 32.56 -25.48
CA PHE A 395 29.29 32.96 -24.09
C PHE A 395 28.43 34.17 -23.75
N ASP A 396 28.17 35.05 -24.72
CA ASP A 396 27.25 36.18 -24.61
C ASP A 396 25.81 35.70 -24.33
N TYR A 397 25.40 34.56 -24.90
CA TYR A 397 24.10 33.92 -24.61
C TYR A 397 24.04 33.33 -23.21
N VAL A 398 25.12 32.68 -22.76
CA VAL A 398 25.22 32.17 -21.38
C VAL A 398 25.21 33.33 -20.39
N TYR A 399 25.98 34.39 -20.64
CA TYR A 399 26.03 35.58 -19.80
C TYR A 399 24.67 36.29 -19.74
N HIS A 400 23.99 36.45 -20.88
CA HIS A 400 22.64 37.02 -20.91
C HIS A 400 21.67 36.21 -20.05
N SER A 401 21.67 34.89 -20.21
CA SER A 401 20.83 33.95 -19.44
C SER A 401 21.11 34.00 -17.93
N VAL A 402 22.37 34.11 -17.51
CA VAL A 402 22.71 34.29 -16.08
C VAL A 402 22.12 35.59 -15.52
N ILE A 403 22.18 36.67 -16.29
CA ILE A 403 21.72 38.00 -15.87
C ILE A 403 20.20 38.06 -15.79
N THR A 404 19.50 37.55 -16.80
CA THR A 404 18.03 37.45 -16.81
C THR A 404 17.55 36.54 -15.69
N PHE A 405 18.18 35.37 -15.51
CA PHE A 405 17.87 34.45 -14.41
C PHE A 405 18.05 35.09 -13.03
N THR A 406 19.10 35.89 -12.83
CA THR A 406 19.33 36.59 -11.56
C THR A 406 18.56 37.91 -11.45
N SER A 407 17.82 38.31 -12.49
CA SER A 407 17.15 39.61 -12.61
C SER A 407 18.11 40.81 -12.41
N LEU A 408 19.39 40.63 -12.72
CA LEU A 408 20.37 41.72 -12.67
C LEU A 408 20.16 42.62 -13.89
N GLY A 409 19.94 43.92 -13.69
CA GLY A 409 19.56 44.85 -14.77
C GLY A 409 20.71 45.37 -15.64
N TYR A 410 21.95 44.90 -15.46
CA TYR A 410 23.14 45.54 -16.02
C TYR A 410 23.83 44.63 -17.04
N SER A 411 23.55 44.88 -18.34
CA SER A 411 24.30 44.25 -19.43
C SER A 411 24.28 45.11 -20.69
N ASN A 412 25.38 45.08 -21.44
CA ASN A 412 25.45 45.62 -22.81
C ASN A 412 24.76 44.69 -23.84
N ILE A 413 24.11 43.64 -23.35
CA ILE A 413 23.39 42.63 -24.13
C ILE A 413 21.90 42.77 -23.88
N GLN A 414 21.13 42.95 -24.96
CA GLN A 414 19.68 43.13 -24.92
C GLN A 414 18.96 42.10 -25.79
N PRO A 415 17.68 41.79 -25.50
CA PRO A 415 16.88 40.93 -26.37
C PRO A 415 16.78 41.50 -27.78
N ASN A 416 16.95 40.65 -28.79
CA ASN A 416 16.90 41.04 -30.19
C ASN A 416 15.45 41.22 -30.67
N LEU A 417 14.98 42.47 -30.67
CA LEU A 417 13.61 42.80 -31.09
C LEU A 417 13.40 42.67 -32.61
N ALA A 418 14.48 42.62 -33.41
CA ALA A 418 14.37 42.49 -34.86
C ALA A 418 13.86 41.10 -35.30
N VAL A 419 13.99 40.09 -34.44
CA VAL A 419 13.52 38.71 -34.68
C VAL A 419 12.11 38.49 -34.09
N GLY A 420 11.47 39.55 -33.58
CA GLY A 420 10.14 39.55 -33.00
C GLY A 420 10.12 39.56 -31.46
N HIS A 421 8.98 39.18 -30.88
CA HIS A 421 8.75 39.25 -29.42
C HIS A 421 9.26 38.03 -28.63
N ILE A 422 9.65 36.95 -29.32
CA ILE A 422 10.06 35.69 -28.69
C ILE A 422 11.20 35.90 -27.67
N PRO A 423 12.26 36.69 -27.96
CA PRO A 423 13.33 36.92 -26.98
C PRO A 423 12.89 37.66 -25.71
N GLN A 424 11.91 38.58 -25.81
CA GLN A 424 11.35 39.26 -24.64
C GLN A 424 10.55 38.29 -23.76
N VAL A 425 9.78 37.41 -24.39
CA VAL A 425 9.01 36.38 -23.69
C VAL A 425 9.95 35.39 -22.99
N LEU A 426 11.03 34.97 -23.66
CA LEU A 426 12.06 34.11 -23.07
C LEU A 426 12.72 34.79 -21.86
N ALA A 427 13.12 36.05 -21.97
CA ALA A 427 13.73 36.80 -20.87
C ALA A 427 12.77 36.96 -19.68
N ALA A 428 11.49 37.25 -19.93
CA ALA A 428 10.47 37.35 -18.89
C ALA A 428 10.24 36.00 -18.19
N ALA A 429 10.09 34.91 -18.96
CA ALA A 429 9.91 33.57 -18.42
C ALA A 429 11.11 33.12 -17.57
N GLU A 430 12.33 33.38 -18.05
CA GLU A 430 13.55 33.06 -17.32
C GLU A 430 13.68 33.85 -16.02
N SER A 431 13.34 35.14 -16.04
CA SER A 431 13.37 35.99 -14.84
C SER A 431 12.38 35.48 -13.78
N MET A 432 11.17 35.07 -14.19
CA MET A 432 10.19 34.47 -13.27
C MET A 432 10.69 33.15 -12.66
N LEU A 433 11.28 32.27 -13.48
CA LEU A 433 11.89 31.01 -13.03
C LEU A 433 13.05 31.27 -12.08
N GLY A 434 13.90 32.25 -12.40
CA GLY A 434 15.04 32.66 -11.60
C GLY A 434 14.65 33.18 -10.22
N ALA A 435 13.64 34.06 -10.16
CA ALA A 435 13.09 34.55 -8.89
C ALA A 435 12.57 33.40 -8.00
N LEU A 436 11.84 32.45 -8.59
CA LEU A 436 11.33 31.27 -7.88
C LEU A 436 12.48 30.37 -7.38
N MET A 437 13.52 30.16 -8.19
CA MET A 437 14.69 29.38 -7.81
C MET A 437 15.52 30.03 -6.70
N MET A 438 15.66 31.35 -6.73
CA MET A 438 16.33 32.11 -5.66
C MET A 438 15.54 32.03 -4.35
N ALA A 439 14.21 32.17 -4.39
CA ALA A 439 13.36 32.00 -3.22
C ALA A 439 13.49 30.58 -2.61
N LEU A 440 13.55 29.55 -3.46
CA LEU A 440 13.78 28.17 -3.02
C LEU A 440 15.19 27.95 -2.43
N LEU A 441 16.21 28.58 -3.01
CA LEU A 441 17.58 28.52 -2.48
C LEU A 441 17.65 29.17 -1.09
N ILE A 442 17.05 30.36 -0.92
CA ILE A 442 16.95 31.06 0.37
C ILE A 442 16.21 30.18 1.38
N PHE A 443 15.02 29.67 1.02
CA PHE A 443 14.25 28.76 1.87
C PHE A 443 15.08 27.55 2.31
N THR A 444 15.80 26.91 1.38
CA THR A 444 16.65 25.74 1.66
C THR A 444 17.80 26.07 2.60
N ILE A 445 18.43 27.24 2.45
CA ILE A 445 19.51 27.71 3.34
C ILE A 445 18.95 28.00 4.73
N THR A 446 17.89 28.79 4.83
CA THR A 446 17.24 29.15 6.11
C THR A 446 16.80 27.90 6.87
N TYR A 447 16.12 26.97 6.19
CA TYR A 447 15.67 25.70 6.78
C TYR A 447 16.83 24.86 7.33
N ARG A 448 18.00 24.91 6.67
CA ARG A 448 19.20 24.17 7.11
C ARG A 448 19.92 24.84 8.28
N VAL A 449 19.87 26.17 8.38
CA VAL A 449 20.46 26.93 9.50
C VAL A 449 19.58 26.84 10.74
N SER A 450 18.26 26.73 10.60
CA SER A 450 17.32 26.58 11.71
C SER A 450 17.34 25.20 12.40
N ARG A 451 18.10 24.25 11.86
CA ARG A 451 18.23 22.88 12.33
C ARG A 451 19.66 22.64 12.80
#